data_AF-A0A7V2QBT2-F1
#
_entry.id   AF-A0A7V2QBT2-F1
#
_cell.length_a   1.000
_cell.length_b   1.000
_cell.length_c   1.000
_cell.angle_alpha   90.00
_cell.angle_beta   90.00
_cell.angle_gamma   90.00
#
_symmetry.space_group_name_H-M   'P 1'
#
loop_
_entity.id
_entity.type
_entity.pdbx_description
1 polymer ?
#
loop_
_entity_poly.entity_id
_entity_poly.type
_entity_poly.pdbx_seq_one_letter_code
_entity_poly.pdbx_strand_id
1 'polypeptide(L)'
;MEWKWIGRLLAVVIEGLLIASCSVFVSPTPTATPVPTPGPPLTAKEAYRLAEPAIRAWHEDAVVEYVGTPTSNHWVYDDGTSQVWYFGITTVHTKTGVVVYGKGAVPVIGYQGIPGFEKSGVLPDNPISPLDELEIDSDEAVEIVLRHGVSSEDRLIEIELTPPSSYYGVPLSWKLTYGDADDIHSYRKIFIDAHTGEVVGHNDFAE
;
A
#
# COMPACT_ATOMS: atom_id res chain seq x y z
N MET A 1 42.52 56.15 44.90
CA MET A 1 41.94 55.97 46.24
C MET A 1 40.59 55.28 46.06
N GLU A 2 40.48 54.05 46.57
CA GLU A 2 39.26 53.33 47.01
C GLU A 2 38.13 53.10 45.96
N TRP A 3 37.91 51.91 45.37
CA TRP A 3 37.52 50.61 45.94
C TRP A 3 36.34 50.68 46.92
N LYS A 4 35.07 50.64 46.42
CA LYS A 4 33.88 50.23 47.20
C LYS A 4 32.53 50.14 46.45
N TRP A 5 32.40 49.46 45.30
CA TRP A 5 31.05 49.25 44.71
C TRP A 5 30.76 47.88 44.06
N ILE A 6 31.62 46.87 44.26
CA ILE A 6 31.45 45.54 43.63
C ILE A 6 30.35 44.68 44.32
N GLY A 7 29.85 45.08 45.50
CA GLY A 7 29.03 44.20 46.34
C GLY A 7 27.52 44.14 46.09
N ARG A 8 26.94 44.85 45.11
CA ARG A 8 25.46 44.93 44.99
C ARG A 8 24.83 44.61 43.63
N LEU A 9 25.61 44.40 42.58
CA LEU A 9 25.06 44.04 41.25
C LEU A 9 24.95 42.53 41.01
N LEU A 10 25.60 41.70 41.84
CA LEU A 10 25.59 40.24 41.69
C LEU A 10 24.36 39.55 42.31
N ALA A 11 23.55 40.24 43.10
CA ALA A 11 22.39 39.65 43.78
C ALA A 11 21.09 39.68 42.95
N VAL A 12 21.01 40.48 41.87
CA VAL A 12 19.78 40.61 41.07
C VAL A 12 19.79 39.73 39.80
N VAL A 13 20.95 39.21 39.40
CA VAL A 13 21.06 38.39 38.17
C VAL A 13 20.73 36.92 38.41
N ILE A 14 20.72 36.44 39.67
CA ILE A 14 20.56 35.01 39.97
C ILE A 14 19.09 34.61 40.20
N GLU A 15 18.19 35.53 40.55
CA GLU A 15 16.77 35.19 40.77
C GLU A 15 15.91 35.18 39.49
N GLY A 16 16.41 35.74 38.38
CA GLY A 16 15.71 35.72 37.08
C GLY A 16 15.98 34.50 36.19
N LEU A 17 16.93 33.63 36.57
CA LEU A 17 17.47 32.58 35.70
C LEU A 17 17.00 31.15 36.06
N LEU A 18 15.94 31.00 36.87
CA LEU A 18 15.48 29.70 37.37
C LEU A 18 14.02 29.36 37.05
N ILE A 19 13.39 30.03 36.06
CA ILE A 19 12.02 29.71 35.59
C ILE A 19 11.99 29.31 34.11
N ALA A 20 13.06 28.69 33.60
CA ALA A 20 13.10 28.25 32.20
C ALA A 20 13.85 26.92 32.05
N SER A 21 13.34 25.85 32.68
CA SER A 21 13.73 24.48 32.32
C SER A 21 12.75 23.43 32.87
N CYS A 22 11.46 23.65 32.65
CA CYS A 22 10.48 22.57 32.59
C CYS A 22 9.74 22.63 31.25
N SER A 23 10.50 22.73 30.15
CA SER A 23 9.97 22.35 28.84
C SER A 23 9.89 20.84 28.85
N VAL A 24 8.78 20.31 29.36
CA VAL A 24 8.35 18.97 29.02
C VAL A 24 8.29 18.96 27.50
N PHE A 25 9.29 18.32 26.88
CA PHE A 25 9.19 17.92 25.48
C PHE A 25 8.05 16.91 25.44
N VAL A 26 6.83 17.42 25.35
CA VAL A 26 5.71 16.66 24.84
C VAL A 26 6.07 16.47 23.38
N SER A 27 6.75 15.37 23.07
CA SER A 27 6.78 14.88 21.70
C SER A 27 5.32 14.87 21.26
N PRO A 28 4.93 15.62 20.21
CA PRO A 28 3.57 15.57 19.73
C PRO A 28 3.28 14.10 19.46
N THR A 29 2.32 13.53 20.20
CA THR A 29 1.75 12.23 19.85
C THR A 29 1.38 12.38 18.38
N PRO A 30 1.93 11.57 17.46
CA PRO A 30 1.61 11.71 16.05
C PRO A 30 0.10 11.65 15.94
N THR A 31 -0.51 12.79 15.61
CA THR A 31 -1.94 12.87 15.36
C THR A 31 -2.18 11.92 14.21
N ALA A 32 -2.90 10.82 14.47
CA ALA A 32 -3.28 9.89 13.43
C ALA A 32 -3.94 10.71 12.31
N THR A 33 -3.27 10.76 11.16
CA THR A 33 -3.81 11.47 10.00
C THR A 33 -5.08 10.70 9.62
N PRO A 34 -6.25 11.35 9.51
CA PRO A 34 -7.47 10.65 9.17
C PRO A 34 -7.27 9.91 7.84
N VAL A 35 -7.61 8.63 7.84
CA VAL A 35 -7.61 7.82 6.63
C VAL A 35 -8.55 8.49 5.62
N PRO A 36 -8.12 8.75 4.37
CA PRO A 36 -8.98 9.36 3.36
C PRO A 36 -10.25 8.55 3.18
N THR A 37 -11.39 9.22 3.03
CA THR A 37 -12.63 8.54 2.60
C THR A 37 -12.41 7.99 1.19
N PRO A 38 -12.69 6.70 0.93
CA PRO A 38 -12.55 6.14 -0.41
C PRO A 38 -13.41 6.87 -1.44
N GLY A 39 -12.80 7.22 -2.57
CA GLY A 39 -13.49 7.73 -3.74
C GLY A 39 -14.20 6.62 -4.54
N PRO A 40 -14.69 6.93 -5.76
CA PRO A 40 -15.11 5.92 -6.72
C PRO A 40 -14.05 4.82 -6.92
N PRO A 41 -14.47 3.56 -7.13
CA PRO A 41 -13.54 2.47 -7.33
C PRO A 41 -12.75 2.62 -8.64
N LEU A 42 -11.57 2.01 -8.69
CA LEU A 42 -10.60 2.11 -9.78
C LEU A 42 -10.10 0.72 -10.17
N THR A 43 -9.66 0.57 -11.41
CA THR A 43 -8.82 -0.59 -11.78
C THR A 43 -7.41 -0.47 -11.16
N ALA A 44 -6.64 -1.55 -11.23
CA ALA A 44 -5.27 -1.55 -10.70
C ALA A 44 -4.37 -0.54 -11.41
N LYS A 45 -4.40 -0.47 -12.75
CA LYS A 45 -3.58 0.51 -13.49
C LYS A 45 -4.05 1.95 -13.25
N GLU A 46 -5.35 2.20 -13.13
CA GLU A 46 -5.84 3.53 -12.78
C GLU A 46 -5.35 3.97 -11.39
N ALA A 47 -5.41 3.07 -10.40
CA ALA A 47 -4.88 3.35 -9.07
C ALA A 47 -3.35 3.55 -9.10
N TYR A 48 -2.63 2.77 -9.91
CA TYR A 48 -1.18 2.94 -10.08
C TYR A 48 -0.83 4.30 -10.68
N ARG A 49 -1.55 4.77 -11.71
CA ARG A 49 -1.34 6.11 -12.29
C ARG A 49 -1.55 7.24 -11.28
N LEU A 50 -2.46 7.06 -10.32
CA LEU A 50 -2.61 8.00 -9.20
C LEU A 50 -1.44 7.91 -8.21
N ALA A 51 -0.94 6.71 -7.94
CA ALA A 51 0.16 6.46 -7.01
C ALA A 51 1.54 6.89 -7.56
N GLU A 52 1.77 6.72 -8.86
CA GLU A 52 3.08 6.83 -9.50
C GLU A 52 3.79 8.17 -9.20
N PRO A 53 3.13 9.35 -9.30
CA PRO A 53 3.78 10.61 -8.96
C PRO A 53 4.28 10.66 -7.51
N ALA A 54 3.52 10.07 -6.58
CA ALA A 54 3.90 10.02 -5.16
C ALA A 54 5.02 9.01 -4.92
N ILE A 55 4.99 7.85 -5.60
CA ILE A 55 6.07 6.84 -5.54
C ILE A 55 7.39 7.46 -6.03
N ARG A 56 7.37 8.11 -7.20
CA ARG A 56 8.55 8.73 -7.80
C ARG A 56 9.07 9.93 -7.00
N ALA A 57 8.17 10.70 -6.39
CA ALA A 57 8.55 11.80 -5.50
C ALA A 57 9.14 11.31 -4.17
N TRP A 58 8.71 10.14 -3.68
CA TRP A 58 9.25 9.52 -2.48
C TRP A 58 10.66 8.99 -2.73
N HIS A 59 10.88 8.23 -3.80
CA HIS A 59 12.21 7.78 -4.20
C HIS A 59 12.28 7.45 -5.70
N GLU A 60 13.34 7.91 -6.38
CA GLU A 60 13.46 7.79 -7.85
C GLU A 60 13.59 6.33 -8.32
N ASP A 61 14.31 5.52 -7.55
CA ASP A 61 14.58 4.10 -7.85
C ASP A 61 13.49 3.14 -7.33
N ALA A 62 12.41 3.66 -6.73
CA ALA A 62 11.37 2.83 -6.15
C ALA A 62 10.75 1.93 -7.23
N VAL A 63 10.69 0.64 -6.93
CA VAL A 63 10.02 -0.36 -7.76
C VAL A 63 8.83 -0.96 -7.03
N VAL A 64 7.78 -1.28 -7.78
CA VAL A 64 6.62 -2.02 -7.24
C VAL A 64 7.00 -3.49 -7.13
N GLU A 65 6.73 -4.08 -5.97
CA GLU A 65 6.97 -5.50 -5.68
C GLU A 65 5.68 -6.28 -5.39
N TYR A 66 4.60 -5.56 -5.10
CA TYR A 66 3.30 -6.12 -4.75
C TYR A 66 2.21 -5.17 -5.21
N VAL A 67 1.11 -5.72 -5.72
CA VAL A 67 -0.11 -4.98 -6.01
C VAL A 67 -1.26 -5.83 -5.53
N GLY A 68 -2.17 -5.25 -4.76
CA GLY A 68 -3.40 -5.94 -4.45
C GLY A 68 -4.37 -5.12 -3.63
N THR A 69 -5.56 -5.66 -3.45
CA THR A 69 -6.59 -5.10 -2.60
C THR A 69 -6.48 -5.71 -1.19
N PRO A 70 -7.07 -5.11 -0.15
CA PRO A 70 -7.32 -5.87 1.06
C PRO A 70 -8.33 -6.98 0.75
N THR A 71 -8.22 -8.11 1.45
CA THR A 71 -9.28 -9.12 1.47
C THR A 71 -10.52 -8.51 2.13
N SER A 72 -11.55 -8.20 1.35
CA SER A 72 -12.75 -7.54 1.85
C SER A 72 -13.88 -7.64 0.86
N ASN A 73 -15.05 -8.03 1.38
CA ASN A 73 -16.30 -7.99 0.64
C ASN A 73 -16.68 -6.55 0.22
N HIS A 74 -16.30 -5.52 0.97
CA HIS A 74 -16.88 -4.18 0.80
C HIS A 74 -16.12 -3.26 -0.14
N TRP A 75 -14.86 -3.56 -0.42
CA TRP A 75 -13.98 -2.64 -1.15
C TRP A 75 -13.60 -3.16 -2.54
N VAL A 76 -13.90 -4.43 -2.83
CA VAL A 76 -13.66 -5.08 -4.12
C VAL A 76 -15.01 -5.33 -4.79
N TYR A 77 -15.07 -5.11 -6.10
CA TYR A 77 -16.28 -5.23 -6.90
C TYR A 77 -16.11 -6.24 -8.01
N ASP A 78 -17.20 -6.90 -8.41
CA ASP A 78 -17.20 -7.97 -9.42
C ASP A 78 -16.92 -7.48 -10.86
N ASP A 79 -16.64 -6.19 -11.04
CA ASP A 79 -16.13 -5.60 -12.30
C ASP A 79 -14.61 -5.45 -12.31
N GLY A 80 -13.91 -5.98 -11.30
CA GLY A 80 -12.46 -5.90 -11.17
C GLY A 80 -11.95 -4.56 -10.69
N THR A 81 -12.83 -3.67 -10.22
CA THR A 81 -12.44 -2.42 -9.58
C THR A 81 -12.37 -2.54 -8.05
N SER A 82 -11.63 -1.64 -7.42
CA SER A 82 -11.58 -1.54 -5.97
C SER A 82 -11.53 -0.09 -5.47
N GLN A 83 -12.15 0.14 -4.31
CA GLN A 83 -12.04 1.39 -3.55
C GLN A 83 -10.67 1.59 -2.90
N VAL A 84 -9.90 0.51 -2.68
CA VAL A 84 -8.58 0.59 -2.04
C VAL A 84 -7.59 -0.34 -2.70
N TRP A 85 -6.49 0.24 -3.17
CA TRP A 85 -5.35 -0.49 -3.72
C TRP A 85 -4.12 -0.29 -2.86
N TYR A 86 -3.39 -1.38 -2.63
CA TYR A 86 -2.09 -1.42 -1.99
C TYR A 86 -1.01 -1.69 -3.02
N PHE A 87 0.02 -0.85 -3.01
CA PHE A 87 1.26 -1.07 -3.75
C PHE A 87 2.38 -1.26 -2.73
N GLY A 88 3.00 -2.44 -2.71
CA GLY A 88 4.28 -2.62 -2.02
C GLY A 88 5.37 -2.01 -2.89
N ILE A 89 6.15 -1.07 -2.34
CA ILE A 89 7.26 -0.45 -3.04
C ILE A 89 8.56 -0.64 -2.28
N THR A 90 9.64 -0.88 -3.03
CA THR A 90 10.95 -1.19 -2.46
C THR A 90 12.04 -0.43 -3.22
N THR A 91 13.06 -0.01 -2.49
CA THR A 91 14.35 0.52 -2.97
C THR A 91 15.48 -0.39 -2.50
N VAL A 92 16.72 -0.13 -2.90
CA VAL A 92 17.91 -0.84 -2.40
C VAL A 92 18.13 -0.73 -0.89
N HIS A 93 17.49 0.23 -0.22
CA HIS A 93 17.72 0.54 1.19
C HIS A 93 16.45 0.42 2.05
N THR A 94 15.28 0.61 1.44
CA THR A 94 14.03 0.83 2.17
C THR A 94 12.87 0.16 1.47
N LYS A 95 11.97 -0.44 2.25
CA LYS A 95 10.69 -0.98 1.78
C LYS A 95 9.55 -0.28 2.51
N THR A 96 8.54 0.11 1.76
CA THR A 96 7.32 0.76 2.28
C THR A 96 6.10 0.36 1.45
N GLY A 97 4.92 0.86 1.83
CA GLY A 97 3.70 0.71 1.05
C GLY A 97 3.22 2.04 0.50
N VAL A 98 2.35 1.98 -0.51
CA VAL A 98 1.51 3.08 -0.94
C VAL A 98 0.08 2.60 -0.95
N VAL A 99 -0.81 3.38 -0.35
CA VAL A 99 -2.24 3.09 -0.34
C VAL A 99 -2.98 4.16 -1.13
N VAL A 100 -3.81 3.71 -2.07
CA VAL A 100 -4.68 4.58 -2.86
C VAL A 100 -6.12 4.30 -2.48
N TYR A 101 -6.85 5.34 -2.09
CA TYR A 101 -8.26 5.27 -1.67
C TYR A 101 -9.20 5.76 -2.78
N GLY A 102 -9.23 5.07 -3.92
CA GLY A 102 -10.11 5.40 -5.04
C GLY A 102 -9.86 6.78 -5.67
N LYS A 103 -10.76 7.21 -6.56
CA LYS A 103 -10.55 8.42 -7.37
C LYS A 103 -10.56 9.70 -6.54
N GLY A 104 -9.56 10.55 -6.75
CA GLY A 104 -9.45 11.86 -6.10
C GLY A 104 -8.89 11.82 -4.67
N ALA A 105 -8.59 10.64 -4.14
CA ALA A 105 -7.80 10.52 -2.92
C ALA A 105 -6.32 10.82 -3.20
N VAL A 106 -5.65 11.39 -2.21
CA VAL A 106 -4.20 11.55 -2.21
C VAL A 106 -3.57 10.21 -1.83
N PRO A 107 -2.67 9.63 -2.65
CA PRO A 107 -1.94 8.42 -2.27
C PRO A 107 -1.19 8.62 -0.95
N VAL A 108 -1.27 7.64 -0.07
CA VAL A 108 -0.59 7.67 1.22
C VAL A 108 0.62 6.76 1.16
N ILE A 109 1.83 7.35 1.20
CA ILE A 109 3.09 6.60 1.35
C ILE A 109 3.26 6.21 2.81
N GLY A 110 3.45 4.93 3.09
CA GLY A 110 3.62 4.39 4.43
C GLY A 110 3.22 2.92 4.55
N TYR A 111 3.53 2.30 5.68
CA TYR A 111 3.14 0.92 5.92
C TYR A 111 1.65 0.84 6.25
N GLN A 112 0.88 0.08 5.47
CA GLN A 112 -0.59 -0.03 5.62
C GLN A 112 -1.33 1.32 5.63
N GLY A 113 -0.80 2.32 4.90
CA GLY A 113 -1.41 3.65 4.82
C GLY A 113 -1.12 4.54 6.04
N ILE A 114 -0.14 4.16 6.86
CA ILE A 114 0.34 4.97 7.98
C ILE A 114 1.69 5.61 7.59
N PRO A 115 1.77 6.94 7.46
CA PRO A 115 3.01 7.64 7.09
C PRO A 115 4.19 7.40 8.05
N GLY A 116 5.41 7.32 7.52
CA GLY A 116 6.65 7.30 8.31
C GLY A 116 7.00 5.95 8.96
N PHE A 117 6.44 4.84 8.45
CA PHE A 117 6.69 3.48 8.94
C PHE A 117 7.52 2.64 7.95
N GLU A 118 8.51 3.26 7.33
CA GLU A 118 9.47 2.58 6.46
C GLU A 118 10.25 1.48 7.20
N LYS A 119 10.53 0.37 6.50
CA LYS A 119 11.33 -0.74 7.03
C LYS A 119 12.56 -0.97 6.16
N SER A 120 13.62 -1.54 6.71
CA SER A 120 14.76 -1.99 5.90
C SER A 120 14.27 -3.00 4.87
N GLY A 121 14.62 -2.75 3.61
CA GLY A 121 14.21 -3.56 2.47
C GLY A 121 15.41 -4.16 1.74
N VAL A 122 15.13 -5.17 0.92
CA VAL A 122 16.02 -5.68 -0.11
C VAL A 122 15.20 -5.67 -1.40
N LEU A 123 15.80 -5.27 -2.52
CA LEU A 123 15.11 -5.31 -3.81
C LEU A 123 14.58 -6.73 -4.08
N PRO A 124 13.34 -6.86 -4.57
CA PRO A 124 12.83 -8.16 -5.00
C PRO A 124 13.65 -8.67 -6.19
N ASP A 125 13.82 -9.99 -6.27
CA ASP A 125 14.48 -10.63 -7.42
C ASP A 125 13.72 -10.36 -8.74
N ASN A 126 12.38 -10.23 -8.65
CA ASN A 126 11.48 -9.97 -9.78
C ASN A 126 10.51 -8.82 -9.44
N PRO A 127 10.88 -7.55 -9.67
CA PRO A 127 9.95 -6.43 -9.51
C PRO A 127 8.82 -6.51 -10.55
N ILE A 128 7.64 -5.98 -10.21
CA ILE A 128 6.43 -5.94 -11.05
C ILE A 128 6.49 -4.80 -12.11
N SER A 129 7.57 -4.01 -12.08
CA SER A 129 7.70 -2.75 -12.80
C SER A 129 7.70 -2.87 -14.34
N PRO A 130 6.99 -1.97 -15.07
CA PRO A 130 5.85 -1.11 -14.69
C PRO A 130 4.49 -1.77 -14.98
N LEU A 131 3.50 -1.53 -14.11
CA LEU A 131 2.13 -2.05 -14.28
C LEU A 131 1.46 -1.58 -15.58
N ASP A 132 1.80 -0.40 -16.09
CA ASP A 132 1.25 0.12 -17.34
C ASP A 132 1.75 -0.66 -18.58
N GLU A 133 2.80 -1.48 -18.45
CA GLU A 133 3.30 -2.35 -19.53
C GLU A 133 2.61 -3.71 -19.57
N LEU A 134 1.80 -4.06 -18.56
CA LEU A 134 0.99 -5.28 -18.58
C LEU A 134 -0.07 -5.15 -19.68
N GLU A 135 -0.38 -6.22 -20.39
CA GLU A 135 -1.48 -6.20 -21.35
C GLU A 135 -2.81 -6.16 -20.61
N ILE A 136 -2.97 -7.01 -19.60
CA ILE A 136 -4.22 -7.20 -18.86
C ILE A 136 -4.26 -6.34 -17.59
N ASP A 137 -5.35 -5.60 -17.39
CA ASP A 137 -5.67 -4.91 -16.12
C ASP A 137 -6.68 -5.73 -15.29
N SER A 138 -7.02 -5.27 -14.08
CA SER A 138 -7.84 -6.02 -13.13
C SER A 138 -9.28 -6.28 -13.59
N ASP A 139 -9.88 -5.34 -14.30
CA ASP A 139 -11.22 -5.47 -14.91
C ASP A 139 -11.23 -6.53 -16.02
N GLU A 140 -10.26 -6.47 -16.93
CA GLU A 140 -10.13 -7.44 -18.02
C GLU A 140 -9.83 -8.86 -17.48
N ALA A 141 -9.03 -8.99 -16.41
CA ALA A 141 -8.79 -10.27 -15.75
C ALA A 141 -10.10 -10.89 -15.22
N VAL A 142 -10.96 -10.08 -14.61
CA VAL A 142 -12.29 -10.54 -14.14
C VAL A 142 -13.18 -10.92 -15.33
N GLU A 143 -13.20 -10.13 -16.40
CA GLU A 143 -13.96 -10.47 -17.62
C GLU A 143 -13.50 -11.78 -18.25
N ILE A 144 -12.20 -12.07 -18.24
CA ILE A 144 -11.65 -13.35 -18.73
C ILE A 144 -12.18 -14.51 -17.88
N VAL A 145 -12.15 -14.39 -16.55
CA VAL A 145 -12.62 -15.43 -15.64
C VAL A 145 -14.12 -15.71 -15.81
N LEU A 146 -14.94 -14.66 -15.90
CA LEU A 146 -16.38 -14.80 -16.09
C LEU A 146 -16.74 -15.47 -17.43
N ARG A 147 -15.96 -15.22 -18.50
CA ARG A 147 -16.14 -15.87 -19.81
C ARG A 147 -15.79 -17.36 -19.80
N HIS A 148 -14.90 -17.81 -18.92
CA HIS A 148 -14.44 -19.21 -18.86
C HIS A 148 -15.30 -20.12 -17.96
N GLY A 149 -16.47 -19.65 -17.50
CA GLY A 149 -17.49 -20.52 -16.90
C GLY A 149 -17.36 -20.73 -15.40
N VAL A 150 -16.74 -19.78 -14.68
CA VAL A 150 -16.84 -19.71 -13.22
C VAL A 150 -18.24 -19.24 -12.84
N SER A 151 -18.86 -19.89 -11.86
CA SER A 151 -20.20 -19.52 -11.41
C SER A 151 -20.20 -18.09 -10.87
N SER A 152 -21.13 -17.26 -11.35
CA SER A 152 -21.33 -15.88 -10.90
C SER A 152 -21.89 -15.76 -9.49
N GLU A 153 -22.07 -16.88 -8.79
CA GLU A 153 -22.60 -16.93 -7.43
C GLU A 153 -21.50 -16.68 -6.37
N ASP A 154 -20.23 -16.89 -6.72
CA ASP A 154 -19.12 -16.57 -5.82
C ASP A 154 -18.74 -15.08 -5.95
N ARG A 155 -18.65 -14.37 -4.83
CA ARG A 155 -18.31 -12.95 -4.78
C ARG A 155 -16.80 -12.74 -4.92
N LEU A 156 -16.35 -11.77 -5.70
CA LEU A 156 -14.94 -11.37 -5.72
C LEU A 156 -14.57 -10.61 -4.44
N ILE A 157 -13.54 -11.07 -3.73
CA ILE A 157 -13.15 -10.52 -2.41
C ILE A 157 -11.71 -10.01 -2.35
N GLU A 158 -10.88 -10.38 -3.31
CA GLU A 158 -9.48 -9.96 -3.40
C GLU A 158 -8.99 -10.05 -4.84
N ILE A 159 -8.24 -9.02 -5.24
CA ILE A 159 -7.48 -9.00 -6.49
C ILE A 159 -6.02 -8.73 -6.13
N GLU A 160 -5.10 -9.56 -6.62
CA GLU A 160 -3.66 -9.41 -6.38
C GLU A 160 -2.87 -9.69 -7.66
N LEU A 161 -1.84 -8.89 -7.92
CA LEU A 161 -0.84 -9.22 -8.93
C LEU A 161 0.29 -10.01 -8.26
N THR A 162 0.31 -11.30 -8.54
CA THR A 162 1.28 -12.24 -7.96
C THR A 162 2.56 -12.26 -8.79
N PRO A 163 3.74 -12.08 -8.18
CA PRO A 163 5.01 -12.11 -8.90
C PRO A 163 5.28 -13.51 -9.47
N PRO A 164 6.11 -13.63 -10.52
CA PRO A 164 6.46 -14.91 -11.10
C PRO A 164 7.05 -15.86 -10.05
N SER A 165 6.57 -17.10 -10.01
CA SER A 165 7.09 -18.14 -9.13
C SER A 165 7.74 -19.24 -9.95
N SER A 166 9.08 -19.30 -9.92
CA SER A 166 9.86 -20.37 -10.56
C SER A 166 9.59 -21.75 -9.94
N TYR A 167 9.19 -21.80 -8.68
CA TYR A 167 8.87 -23.04 -7.97
C TYR A 167 7.55 -23.66 -8.45
N TYR A 168 6.54 -22.83 -8.72
CA TYR A 168 5.22 -23.28 -9.19
C TYR A 168 5.04 -23.18 -10.71
N GLY A 169 6.02 -22.61 -11.44
CA GLY A 169 5.92 -22.38 -12.88
C GLY A 169 4.85 -21.36 -13.26
N VAL A 170 4.45 -20.48 -12.34
CA VAL A 170 3.39 -19.50 -12.54
C VAL A 170 4.02 -18.19 -13.03
N PRO A 171 3.60 -17.64 -14.18
CA PRO A 171 4.07 -16.34 -14.66
C PRO A 171 3.55 -15.20 -13.76
N LEU A 172 3.94 -13.95 -14.05
CA LEU A 172 3.33 -12.79 -13.42
C LEU A 172 1.81 -12.83 -13.70
N SER A 173 0.99 -12.97 -12.66
CA SER A 173 -0.41 -13.32 -12.83
C SER A 173 -1.35 -12.54 -11.91
N TRP A 174 -2.49 -12.11 -12.44
CA TRP A 174 -3.63 -11.69 -11.64
C TRP A 174 -4.23 -12.89 -10.92
N LYS A 175 -4.16 -12.88 -9.59
CA LYS A 175 -4.87 -13.81 -8.70
C LYS A 175 -6.18 -13.16 -8.29
N LEU A 176 -7.29 -13.76 -8.70
CA LEU A 176 -8.63 -13.37 -8.30
C LEU A 176 -9.13 -14.36 -7.26
N THR A 177 -9.47 -13.88 -6.06
CA THR A 177 -10.05 -14.71 -5.00
C THR A 177 -11.54 -14.45 -4.91
N TYR A 178 -12.32 -15.52 -5.05
CA TYR A 178 -13.77 -15.55 -4.89
C TYR A 178 -14.16 -16.34 -3.64
N GLY A 179 -15.26 -15.94 -2.99
CA GLY A 179 -15.79 -16.61 -1.81
C GLY A 179 -16.44 -15.64 -0.82
N ASP A 180 -16.55 -16.05 0.44
CA ASP A 180 -16.96 -15.20 1.54
C ASP A 180 -15.73 -14.77 2.35
N ALA A 181 -15.43 -13.47 2.42
CA ALA A 181 -14.29 -12.93 3.17
C ALA A 181 -14.23 -13.36 4.66
N ASP A 182 -15.35 -13.80 5.25
CA ASP A 182 -15.41 -14.32 6.62
C ASP A 182 -15.15 -15.85 6.72
N ASP A 183 -15.14 -16.57 5.60
CA ASP A 183 -14.88 -18.02 5.53
C ASP A 183 -13.77 -18.36 4.52
N ILE A 184 -12.54 -18.49 5.04
CA ILE A 184 -11.35 -18.84 4.24
C ILE A 184 -11.46 -20.19 3.52
N HIS A 185 -12.32 -21.10 3.98
CA HIS A 185 -12.51 -22.41 3.35
C HIS A 185 -13.35 -22.31 2.07
N SER A 186 -14.09 -21.21 1.89
CA SER A 186 -14.83 -20.92 0.67
C SER A 186 -13.95 -20.37 -0.47
N TYR A 187 -12.67 -20.10 -0.21
CA TYR A 187 -11.83 -19.36 -1.14
C TYR A 187 -11.46 -20.17 -2.37
N ARG A 188 -11.98 -19.72 -3.51
CA ARG A 188 -11.54 -20.13 -4.83
C ARG A 188 -10.65 -19.05 -5.43
N LYS A 189 -9.50 -19.43 -5.95
CA LYS A 189 -8.46 -18.56 -6.51
C LYS A 189 -8.22 -18.97 -7.94
N ILE A 190 -8.20 -17.98 -8.81
CA ILE A 190 -8.00 -18.16 -10.24
C ILE A 190 -6.87 -17.25 -10.67
N PHE A 191 -5.95 -17.78 -11.47
CA PHE A 191 -4.75 -17.09 -11.90
C PHE A 191 -4.82 -16.83 -13.40
N ILE A 192 -4.73 -15.56 -13.78
CA ILE A 192 -4.69 -15.10 -15.16
C ILE A 192 -3.31 -14.51 -15.43
N ASP A 193 -2.61 -14.98 -16.45
CA ASP A 193 -1.35 -14.39 -16.88
C ASP A 193 -1.57 -12.92 -17.25
N ALA A 194 -0.82 -12.02 -16.62
CA ALA A 194 -1.01 -10.57 -16.76
C ALA A 194 -0.54 -10.02 -18.13
N HIS A 195 0.20 -10.81 -18.90
CA HIS A 195 0.67 -10.47 -20.24
C HIS A 195 -0.17 -11.11 -21.34
N THR A 196 -0.68 -12.33 -21.15
CA THR A 196 -1.37 -13.06 -22.23
C THR A 196 -2.88 -13.16 -22.03
N GLY A 197 -3.37 -12.97 -20.80
CA GLY A 197 -4.77 -13.22 -20.46
C GLY A 197 -5.13 -14.70 -20.40
N GLU A 198 -4.16 -15.62 -20.48
CA GLU A 198 -4.40 -17.05 -20.33
C GLU A 198 -4.73 -17.40 -18.87
N VAL A 199 -5.70 -18.30 -18.67
CA VAL A 199 -5.94 -18.91 -17.37
C VAL A 199 -4.81 -19.89 -17.09
N VAL A 200 -3.91 -19.56 -16.17
CA VAL A 200 -2.70 -20.36 -15.87
C VAL A 200 -2.84 -21.25 -14.64
N GLY A 201 -3.93 -21.10 -13.88
CA GLY A 201 -4.20 -21.99 -12.76
C GLY A 201 -5.48 -21.66 -12.00
N HIS A 202 -5.88 -22.63 -11.17
CA HIS A 202 -6.95 -22.52 -10.20
C HIS A 202 -6.55 -23.34 -8.96
N ASN A 203 -6.85 -22.86 -7.75
CA ASN A 203 -6.80 -23.73 -6.57
C ASN A 203 -8.18 -24.37 -6.39
N ASP A 204 -8.38 -25.53 -7.00
CA ASP A 204 -9.48 -26.37 -6.54
C ASP A 204 -9.05 -26.89 -5.15
N PHE A 205 -9.41 -26.18 -4.09
CA PHE A 205 -9.57 -26.87 -2.81
C PHE A 205 -10.68 -27.90 -3.06
N ALA A 206 -10.29 -29.17 -2.95
CA ALA A 206 -10.95 -30.37 -3.44
C ALA A 206 -12.47 -30.49 -3.20
N GLU A 207 -13.09 -31.24 -4.12
CA GLU A 207 -14.35 -32.01 -4.05
C GLU A 207 -15.20 -31.98 -2.77
#